data_AF-A0A914EFE7-F1
#
_entry.id   AF-A0A914EFE7-F1
#
_cell.length_a   1.000
_cell.length_b   1.000
_cell.length_c   1.000
_cell.angle_alpha   90.00
_cell.angle_beta   90.00
_cell.angle_gamma   90.00
#
_symmetry.space_group_name_H-M   'P 1'
#
loop_
_entity.id
_entity.type
_entity.pdbx_description
1 polymer ?
#
loop_
_entity_poly.entity_id
_entity_poly.type
_entity_poly.pdbx_seq_one_letter_code
_entity_poly.pdbx_strand_id
1 'polypeptide(L)'
;MKYVGNMHGNEALGRELLLRLAAYLCDQWNSKDKEIVDLLNRTNIHLLPSMNPDGFELAYRTKQEDRGWLIGRSNANGVDLNRNFPDLDALYYYNEKMNIPRFDHLLDTFKDEHASYEPEVRAVGQWILSLPFVLSANLHEGDLVANYPFDESRSSNPQAYSRSPDDRTFRFIAETYAKNHAHMAKNDHAPCDGTASDAFARQGGITNGAKWYSVSGGMQDFNYLATNAFEITLELSCEKFPNPSTLPQFWEDNKQSLIQFMWLSHSGIKGVVVDDSTGEPIPNAVVWVLNVTGGAKETEPIKHPVTTWVTGDYFRPLIPGQYQIGIEADGYLPEVLPVNVTMELRNSATVLSFRLKPDMDQQVQQQEEQPVKQVHHGYGQLSPEELQELQELIQLRYDQQPQQLMVDN
;
A
#
# COMPACT_ATOMS: atom_id res chain seq x y z
N MET A 1 1.26 8.54 -2.64
CA MET A 1 0.15 7.58 -2.40
C MET A 1 -0.45 7.18 -3.74
N LYS A 2 -1.18 6.07 -3.81
CA LYS A 2 -1.83 5.65 -5.06
C LYS A 2 -3.24 5.09 -4.90
N TYR A 3 -4.02 5.16 -5.98
CA TYR A 3 -5.25 4.38 -6.15
C TYR A 3 -5.14 3.51 -7.41
N VAL A 4 -5.68 2.30 -7.33
CA VAL A 4 -5.75 1.35 -8.44
C VAL A 4 -7.19 0.89 -8.63
N GLY A 5 -7.74 1.03 -9.82
CA GLY A 5 -9.10 0.57 -10.14
C GLY A 5 -9.10 -0.56 -11.16
N ASN A 6 -10.20 -1.30 -11.18
CA ASN A 6 -10.56 -2.17 -12.30
C ASN A 6 -9.45 -3.20 -12.62
N MET A 7 -8.92 -3.83 -11.57
CA MET A 7 -8.05 -5.01 -11.72
C MET A 7 -8.86 -6.26 -12.12
N HIS A 8 -10.14 -6.32 -11.73
CA HIS A 8 -11.11 -7.13 -12.43
C HIS A 8 -11.82 -6.27 -13.46
N GLY A 9 -11.80 -6.69 -14.73
CA GLY A 9 -12.29 -5.84 -15.81
C GLY A 9 -13.80 -5.55 -15.75
N ASN A 10 -14.60 -6.46 -15.21
CA ASN A 10 -16.05 -6.27 -15.04
C ASN A 10 -16.45 -5.50 -13.78
N GLU A 11 -15.47 -5.12 -12.96
CA GLU A 11 -15.60 -4.26 -11.79
C GLU A 11 -15.22 -2.84 -12.26
N ALA A 12 -16.23 -2.13 -12.78
CA ALA A 12 -16.05 -0.92 -13.58
C ALA A 12 -16.18 0.39 -12.79
N LEU A 13 -16.79 0.38 -11.60
CA LEU A 13 -17.11 1.62 -10.90
C LEU A 13 -15.83 2.34 -10.43
N GLY A 14 -14.87 1.60 -9.88
CA GLY A 14 -13.58 2.13 -9.46
C GLY A 14 -12.84 2.85 -10.60
N ARG A 15 -12.91 2.33 -11.82
CA ARG A 15 -12.35 2.99 -13.02
C ARG A 15 -12.95 4.37 -13.23
N GLU A 16 -14.27 4.45 -13.27
CA GLU A 16 -14.99 5.70 -13.53
C GLU A 16 -14.80 6.71 -12.38
N LEU A 17 -14.77 6.23 -11.13
CA LEU A 17 -14.49 7.07 -9.97
C LEU A 17 -13.09 7.67 -10.01
N LEU A 18 -12.06 6.91 -10.43
CA LEU A 18 -10.69 7.44 -10.54
C LEU A 18 -10.55 8.45 -11.68
N LEU A 19 -11.22 8.24 -12.81
CA LEU A 19 -11.28 9.23 -13.89
C LEU A 19 -11.98 10.52 -13.43
N ARG A 20 -13.13 10.38 -12.76
CA ARG A 20 -13.87 11.51 -12.20
C ARG A 20 -13.07 12.23 -11.11
N LEU A 21 -12.33 11.50 -10.28
CA LEU A 21 -11.45 12.06 -9.25
C LEU A 21 -10.33 12.90 -9.88
N ALA A 22 -9.69 12.40 -10.95
CA ALA A 22 -8.66 13.15 -11.66
C ALA A 22 -9.21 14.50 -12.19
N ALA A 23 -10.40 14.48 -12.82
CA ALA A 23 -11.05 15.70 -13.28
C ALA A 23 -11.40 16.64 -12.11
N TYR A 24 -11.95 16.11 -11.02
CA TYR A 24 -12.30 16.88 -9.82
C TYR A 24 -11.08 17.58 -9.22
N LEU A 25 -9.95 16.89 -9.07
CA LEU A 25 -8.72 17.48 -8.54
C LEU A 25 -8.22 18.65 -9.41
N CYS A 26 -8.27 18.50 -10.74
CA CYS A 26 -7.95 19.58 -11.67
C CYS A 26 -8.92 20.77 -11.57
N ASP A 27 -10.23 20.50 -11.50
CA ASP A 27 -11.26 21.53 -11.38
C ASP A 27 -11.09 22.32 -10.08
N GLN A 28 -10.84 21.64 -8.96
CA GLN A 28 -10.64 22.25 -7.65
C GLN A 28 -9.32 23.02 -7.55
N TRP A 29 -8.26 22.57 -8.22
CA TRP A 29 -7.04 23.34 -8.37
C TRP A 29 -7.30 24.66 -9.09
N ASN A 30 -8.00 24.62 -10.23
CA ASN A 30 -8.32 25.79 -11.05
C ASN A 30 -9.27 26.77 -10.33
N SER A 31 -10.22 26.25 -9.54
CA SER A 31 -11.12 27.06 -8.73
C SER A 31 -10.45 27.63 -7.46
N LYS A 32 -9.21 27.22 -7.16
CA LYS A 32 -8.45 27.56 -5.95
C LYS A 32 -9.14 27.12 -4.67
N ASP A 33 -9.75 25.93 -4.70
CA ASP A 33 -10.23 25.29 -3.48
C ASP A 33 -9.06 25.06 -2.51
N LYS A 34 -9.16 25.59 -1.30
CA LYS A 34 -8.05 25.63 -0.35
C LYS A 34 -7.60 24.23 0.06
N GLU A 35 -8.56 23.32 0.23
CA GLU A 35 -8.28 21.98 0.73
C GLU A 35 -7.57 21.15 -0.34
N ILE A 36 -8.08 21.16 -1.57
CA ILE A 36 -7.49 20.38 -2.65
C ILE A 36 -6.14 20.95 -3.09
N VAL A 37 -6.00 22.28 -3.12
CA VAL A 37 -4.69 22.91 -3.41
C VAL A 37 -3.66 22.51 -2.35
N ASP A 38 -4.02 22.50 -1.06
CA ASP A 38 -3.10 22.08 0.00
C ASP A 38 -2.76 20.58 -0.09
N LEU A 39 -3.75 19.73 -0.41
CA LEU A 39 -3.53 18.30 -0.63
C LEU A 39 -2.53 18.04 -1.76
N LEU A 40 -2.74 18.69 -2.92
CA LEU A 40 -1.92 18.52 -4.12
C LEU A 40 -0.49 19.06 -3.94
N ASN A 41 -0.31 20.14 -3.18
CA ASN A 41 1.02 20.68 -2.89
C ASN A 41 1.84 19.81 -1.94
N ARG A 42 1.19 18.92 -1.16
CA ARG A 42 1.85 18.10 -0.14
C ARG A 42 1.94 16.62 -0.50
N THR A 43 1.27 16.20 -1.56
CA THR A 43 1.08 14.78 -1.85
C THR A 43 1.35 14.48 -3.31
N ASN A 44 2.23 13.53 -3.57
CA ASN A 44 2.31 12.92 -4.89
C ASN A 44 1.22 11.83 -5.00
N ILE A 45 0.22 12.08 -5.84
CA ILE A 45 -0.97 11.23 -6.03
C ILE A 45 -0.85 10.55 -7.38
N HIS A 46 -0.88 9.22 -7.38
CA HIS A 46 -0.90 8.43 -8.59
C HIS A 46 -2.23 7.70 -8.74
N LEU A 47 -2.86 7.81 -9.91
CA LEU A 47 -4.12 7.15 -10.20
C LEU A 47 -3.89 6.17 -11.37
N LEU A 48 -4.23 4.90 -11.15
CA LEU A 48 -4.30 3.87 -12.19
C LEU A 48 -5.78 3.48 -12.36
N PRO A 49 -6.53 4.12 -13.29
CA PRO A 49 -7.96 3.85 -13.44
C PRO A 49 -8.29 2.41 -13.83
N SER A 50 -7.42 1.75 -14.59
CA SER A 50 -7.66 0.39 -15.07
C SER A 50 -6.38 -0.40 -15.15
N MET A 51 -6.26 -1.38 -14.27
CA MET A 51 -5.20 -2.38 -14.31
C MET A 51 -5.49 -3.50 -15.32
N ASN A 52 -6.77 -3.83 -15.54
CA ASN A 52 -7.20 -4.86 -16.51
C ASN A 52 -8.12 -4.27 -17.60
N PRO A 53 -7.56 -3.49 -18.54
CA PRO A 53 -8.35 -2.91 -19.63
C PRO A 53 -8.91 -3.96 -20.59
N ASP A 54 -8.24 -5.09 -20.80
CA ASP A 54 -8.70 -6.15 -21.70
C ASP A 54 -9.96 -6.84 -21.19
N GLY A 55 -9.99 -7.17 -19.89
CA GLY A 55 -11.18 -7.68 -19.22
C GLY A 55 -12.33 -6.66 -19.25
N PHE A 56 -12.03 -5.37 -19.09
CA PHE A 56 -13.03 -4.30 -19.16
C PHE A 56 -13.68 -4.22 -20.54
N GLU A 57 -12.89 -4.25 -21.62
CA GLU A 57 -13.42 -4.24 -22.98
C GLU A 57 -14.34 -5.43 -23.27
N LEU A 58 -13.98 -6.61 -22.75
CA LEU A 58 -14.83 -7.80 -22.85
C LEU A 58 -16.15 -7.61 -22.08
N ALA A 59 -16.09 -7.12 -20.84
CA ALA A 59 -17.28 -6.85 -20.03
C ALA A 59 -18.19 -5.80 -20.67
N TYR A 60 -17.60 -4.72 -21.20
CA TYR A 60 -18.30 -3.60 -21.80
C TYR A 60 -19.05 -3.98 -23.08
N ARG A 61 -18.42 -4.80 -23.95
CA ARG A 61 -19.03 -5.28 -25.21
C ARG A 61 -20.07 -6.39 -24.99
N THR A 62 -20.04 -7.03 -23.83
CA THR A 62 -21.04 -8.03 -23.44
C THR A 62 -22.32 -7.32 -22.98
N LYS A 63 -23.47 -7.78 -23.48
CA LYS A 63 -24.77 -7.26 -23.06
C LYS A 63 -24.96 -7.43 -21.55
N GLN A 64 -25.67 -6.50 -20.92
CA GLN A 64 -25.85 -6.51 -19.47
C GLN A 64 -26.51 -7.80 -18.99
N GLU A 65 -27.51 -8.32 -19.72
CA GLU A 65 -28.16 -9.59 -19.40
C GLU A 65 -27.24 -10.82 -19.47
N ASP A 66 -26.19 -10.76 -20.31
CA ASP A 66 -25.28 -11.88 -20.57
C ASP A 66 -24.00 -11.80 -19.73
N ARG A 67 -23.62 -10.61 -19.22
CA ARG A 67 -22.35 -10.34 -18.52
C ARG A 67 -22.18 -11.20 -17.26
N GLY A 68 -23.26 -11.39 -16.51
CA GLY A 68 -23.23 -12.14 -15.26
C GLY A 68 -22.14 -11.66 -14.28
N TRP A 69 -21.61 -12.56 -13.46
CA TRP A 69 -20.63 -12.24 -12.41
C TRP A 69 -19.16 -12.31 -12.84
N LEU A 70 -18.88 -13.02 -13.94
CA LEU A 70 -17.51 -13.45 -14.30
C LEU A 70 -17.02 -12.94 -15.66
N ILE A 71 -17.90 -12.58 -16.60
CA ILE A 71 -17.44 -12.19 -17.95
C ILE A 71 -16.69 -10.86 -17.86
N GLY A 72 -15.42 -10.90 -18.27
CA GLY A 72 -14.50 -9.76 -18.21
C GLY A 72 -13.82 -9.57 -16.84
N ARG A 73 -14.02 -10.47 -15.87
CA ARG A 73 -13.30 -10.43 -14.58
C ARG A 73 -11.80 -10.64 -14.77
N SER A 74 -11.42 -11.77 -15.38
CA SER A 74 -10.04 -12.14 -15.63
C SER A 74 -9.38 -11.27 -16.70
N ASN A 75 -8.06 -11.34 -16.82
CA ASN A 75 -7.33 -10.72 -17.93
C ASN A 75 -7.52 -11.50 -19.25
N ALA A 76 -6.82 -11.09 -20.32
CA ALA A 76 -6.92 -11.71 -21.64
C ALA A 76 -6.58 -13.21 -21.67
N ASN A 77 -5.73 -13.68 -20.75
CA ASN A 77 -5.34 -15.09 -20.62
C ASN A 77 -6.28 -15.90 -19.70
N GLY A 78 -7.35 -15.27 -19.19
CA GLY A 78 -8.28 -15.91 -18.28
C GLY A 78 -7.79 -16.00 -16.82
N VAL A 79 -6.70 -15.30 -16.48
CA VAL A 79 -6.12 -15.29 -15.13
C VAL A 79 -6.78 -14.21 -14.26
N ASP A 80 -7.08 -14.56 -13.01
CA ASP A 80 -7.51 -13.60 -11.98
C ASP A 80 -6.27 -12.86 -11.46
N LEU A 81 -6.15 -11.57 -11.80
CA LEU A 81 -4.98 -10.76 -11.43
C LEU A 81 -4.83 -10.60 -9.91
N ASN A 82 -5.92 -10.68 -9.13
CA ASN A 82 -5.88 -10.61 -7.68
C ASN A 82 -5.63 -11.98 -7.02
N ARG A 83 -5.16 -12.97 -7.79
CA ARG A 83 -4.64 -14.27 -7.34
C ARG A 83 -3.27 -14.57 -7.93
N ASN A 84 -2.67 -13.58 -8.59
CA ASN A 84 -1.46 -13.77 -9.39
C ASN A 84 -0.28 -12.94 -8.87
N PHE A 85 -0.40 -12.20 -7.76
CA PHE A 85 0.78 -11.63 -7.10
C PHE A 85 1.57 -12.72 -6.34
N PRO A 86 2.88 -12.51 -6.10
CA PRO A 86 3.65 -13.35 -5.18
C PRO A 86 2.95 -13.50 -3.82
N ASP A 87 2.78 -14.75 -3.38
CA ASP A 87 2.08 -15.09 -2.14
C ASP A 87 2.98 -14.92 -0.91
N LEU A 88 3.24 -13.66 -0.55
CA LEU A 88 4.17 -13.30 0.53
C LEU A 88 3.62 -13.66 1.92
N ASP A 89 2.30 -13.81 2.06
CA ASP A 89 1.63 -14.28 3.28
C ASP A 89 2.14 -15.65 3.72
N ALA A 90 2.16 -16.62 2.80
CA ALA A 90 2.68 -17.96 3.05
C ALA A 90 4.13 -17.92 3.58
N LEU A 91 4.97 -17.05 3.02
CA LEU A 91 6.35 -16.84 3.48
C LEU A 91 6.39 -16.16 4.86
N TYR A 92 5.59 -15.13 5.08
CA TYR A 92 5.49 -14.43 6.36
C TYR A 92 5.05 -15.39 7.48
N TYR A 93 4.01 -16.20 7.25
CA TYR A 93 3.53 -17.20 8.21
C TYR A 93 4.55 -18.32 8.46
N TYR A 94 5.29 -18.72 7.43
CA TYR A 94 6.41 -19.65 7.58
C TYR A 94 7.51 -19.06 8.47
N ASN A 95 7.92 -17.82 8.23
CA ASN A 95 8.95 -17.14 9.02
C ASN A 95 8.54 -17.02 10.49
N GLU A 96 7.30 -16.60 10.76
CA GLU A 96 6.78 -16.55 12.13
C GLU A 96 6.79 -17.92 12.81
N LYS A 97 6.33 -18.97 12.11
CA LYS A 97 6.31 -20.33 12.65
C LYS A 97 7.72 -20.87 12.96
N MET A 98 8.71 -20.47 12.17
CA MET A 98 10.11 -20.88 12.32
C MET A 98 10.93 -19.93 13.21
N ASN A 99 10.31 -18.86 13.76
CA ASN A 99 10.99 -17.79 14.49
C ASN A 99 12.14 -17.13 13.69
N ILE A 100 11.96 -16.99 12.37
CA ILE A 100 12.88 -16.26 11.50
C ILE A 100 12.52 -14.76 11.62
N PRO A 101 13.45 -13.89 12.05
CA PRO A 101 13.16 -12.48 12.32
C PRO A 101 13.13 -11.63 11.03
N ARG A 102 12.27 -11.98 10.08
CA ARG A 102 12.06 -11.26 8.82
C ARG A 102 10.57 -11.02 8.63
N PHE A 103 10.15 -9.75 8.72
CA PHE A 103 8.74 -9.38 8.89
C PHE A 103 8.18 -8.44 7.81
N ASP A 104 9.02 -8.05 6.86
CA ASP A 104 8.76 -7.03 5.84
C ASP A 104 9.71 -7.23 4.65
N HIS A 105 9.43 -6.51 3.55
CA HIS A 105 10.19 -6.54 2.30
C HIS A 105 10.61 -7.96 1.90
N LEU A 106 9.65 -8.88 1.86
CA LEU A 106 9.88 -10.32 1.73
C LEU A 106 10.14 -10.78 0.29
N LEU A 107 9.87 -9.93 -0.69
CA LEU A 107 9.96 -10.29 -2.10
C LEU A 107 11.37 -10.75 -2.52
N ASP A 108 12.42 -10.21 -1.89
CA ASP A 108 13.82 -10.58 -2.16
C ASP A 108 14.17 -12.02 -1.78
N THR A 109 13.45 -12.58 -0.81
CA THR A 109 13.62 -13.94 -0.30
C THR A 109 12.56 -14.91 -0.80
N PHE A 110 11.53 -14.39 -1.47
CA PHE A 110 10.48 -15.18 -2.06
C PHE A 110 11.00 -15.94 -3.28
N LYS A 111 10.71 -17.25 -3.32
CA LYS A 111 11.06 -18.13 -4.43
C LYS A 111 9.82 -18.89 -4.88
N ASP A 112 9.37 -18.60 -6.09
CA ASP A 112 8.34 -19.37 -6.74
C ASP A 112 8.88 -19.88 -8.08
N GLU A 113 9.36 -21.12 -8.06
CA GLU A 113 9.99 -21.78 -9.22
C GLU A 113 8.97 -22.11 -10.33
N HIS A 114 7.67 -21.94 -10.07
CA HIS A 114 6.59 -22.36 -10.97
C HIS A 114 5.54 -21.27 -11.27
N ALA A 115 5.61 -20.09 -10.64
CA ALA A 115 4.71 -19.00 -10.96
C ALA A 115 5.01 -18.39 -12.34
N SER A 116 3.95 -18.32 -13.14
CA SER A 116 3.87 -17.40 -14.28
C SER A 116 3.07 -16.17 -13.84
N TYR A 117 3.71 -15.00 -13.91
CA TYR A 117 3.07 -13.72 -13.62
C TYR A 117 2.60 -13.05 -14.89
N GLU A 118 1.34 -12.65 -14.91
CA GLU A 118 0.72 -11.94 -16.03
C GLU A 118 1.37 -10.57 -16.25
N PRO A 119 1.36 -10.05 -17.50
CA PRO A 119 2.02 -8.78 -17.81
C PRO A 119 1.50 -7.62 -16.96
N GLU A 120 0.22 -7.60 -16.61
CA GLU A 120 -0.38 -6.58 -15.73
C GLU A 120 0.19 -6.65 -14.31
N VAL A 121 0.33 -7.86 -13.75
CA VAL A 121 0.93 -8.08 -12.43
C VAL A 121 2.40 -7.67 -12.44
N ARG A 122 3.16 -8.03 -13.48
CA ARG A 122 4.56 -7.63 -13.60
C ARG A 122 4.70 -6.11 -13.67
N ALA A 123 3.90 -5.45 -14.51
CA ALA A 123 3.95 -4.00 -14.66
C ALA A 123 3.57 -3.26 -13.37
N VAL A 124 2.50 -3.69 -12.70
CA VAL A 124 2.06 -3.08 -11.43
C VAL A 124 3.01 -3.40 -10.29
N GLY A 125 3.54 -4.63 -10.21
CA GLY A 125 4.56 -5.01 -9.24
C GLY A 125 5.83 -4.17 -9.38
N GLN A 126 6.34 -4.01 -10.60
CA GLN A 126 7.47 -3.11 -10.87
C GLN A 126 7.16 -1.66 -10.48
N TRP A 127 5.95 -1.18 -10.78
CA TRP A 127 5.54 0.18 -10.42
C TRP A 127 5.47 0.38 -8.89
N ILE A 128 4.89 -0.59 -8.15
CA ILE A 128 4.83 -0.60 -6.69
C ILE A 128 6.23 -0.49 -6.08
N LEU A 129 7.21 -1.23 -6.61
CA LEU A 129 8.59 -1.24 -6.13
C LEU A 129 9.39 0.02 -6.52
N SER A 130 8.97 0.72 -7.58
CA SER A 130 9.73 1.84 -8.15
C SER A 130 9.61 3.17 -7.40
N LEU A 131 8.65 3.29 -6.49
CA LEU A 131 8.34 4.53 -5.79
C LEU A 131 8.04 4.25 -4.31
N PRO A 132 8.36 5.19 -3.40
CA PRO A 132 8.10 5.04 -1.97
C PRO A 132 6.61 5.29 -1.66
N PHE A 133 5.74 4.38 -2.11
CA PHE A 133 4.32 4.44 -1.78
C PHE A 133 4.12 4.22 -0.27
N VAL A 134 3.38 5.14 0.36
CA VAL A 134 3.07 5.09 1.80
C VAL A 134 1.69 4.48 2.06
N LEU A 135 0.71 4.90 1.26
CA LEU A 135 -0.69 4.51 1.38
C LEU A 135 -1.25 4.21 0.00
N SER A 136 -2.10 3.20 -0.08
CA SER A 136 -2.75 2.74 -1.29
C SER A 136 -4.16 2.23 -1.03
N ALA A 137 -5.03 2.32 -2.04
CA ALA A 137 -6.20 1.47 -2.07
C ALA A 137 -6.48 0.95 -3.48
N ASN A 138 -6.92 -0.30 -3.55
CA ASN A 138 -7.41 -0.91 -4.78
C ASN A 138 -8.95 -0.98 -4.73
N LEU A 139 -9.61 -0.63 -5.84
CA LEU A 139 -11.05 -0.41 -5.93
C LEU A 139 -11.69 -1.59 -6.67
N HIS A 140 -12.70 -2.17 -6.03
CA HIS A 140 -13.44 -3.36 -6.42
C HIS A 140 -14.94 -3.15 -6.33
N GLU A 141 -15.68 -4.10 -6.89
CA GLU A 141 -17.11 -4.21 -6.70
C GLU A 141 -17.55 -5.67 -6.56
N GLY A 142 -18.75 -5.84 -6.03
CA GLY A 142 -19.35 -7.12 -5.68
C GLY A 142 -19.88 -7.14 -4.26
N ASP A 143 -19.43 -6.21 -3.42
CA ASP A 143 -19.98 -5.93 -2.10
C ASP A 143 -19.90 -4.43 -1.77
N LEU A 144 -20.23 -4.03 -0.53
CA LEU A 144 -20.03 -2.68 -0.03
C LEU A 144 -19.30 -2.68 1.33
N VAL A 145 -17.97 -2.71 1.29
CA VAL A 145 -17.12 -2.86 2.49
C VAL A 145 -15.68 -2.39 2.23
N ALA A 146 -15.02 -1.83 3.25
CA ALA A 146 -13.57 -1.60 3.25
C ALA A 146 -12.84 -2.82 3.85
N ASN A 147 -12.20 -3.58 2.99
CA ASN A 147 -11.42 -4.78 3.31
C ASN A 147 -9.97 -4.41 3.65
N TYR A 148 -9.38 -5.04 4.68
CA TYR A 148 -8.01 -4.78 5.10
C TYR A 148 -7.21 -6.05 5.43
N PRO A 149 -5.85 -5.97 5.38
CA PRO A 149 -4.98 -7.11 5.60
C PRO A 149 -5.14 -7.85 6.94
N PHE A 150 -4.76 -9.12 7.02
CA PHE A 150 -4.37 -9.96 5.86
C PHE A 150 -5.60 -10.57 5.16
N ASP A 151 -5.47 -10.75 3.86
CA ASP A 151 -6.38 -11.44 2.95
C ASP A 151 -6.22 -12.97 3.02
N GLU A 152 -5.01 -13.49 3.27
CA GLU A 152 -4.81 -14.93 3.43
C GLU A 152 -5.02 -15.41 4.89
N SER A 153 -5.72 -16.52 5.08
CA SER A 153 -5.88 -17.12 6.39
C SER A 153 -4.65 -17.94 6.82
N ARG A 154 -4.19 -17.69 8.04
CA ARG A 154 -3.10 -18.44 8.72
C ARG A 154 -3.43 -19.90 9.04
N SER A 155 -4.69 -20.30 8.91
CA SER A 155 -5.20 -21.57 9.42
C SER A 155 -5.94 -22.34 8.34
N SER A 156 -6.23 -23.61 8.61
CA SER A 156 -7.09 -24.41 7.72
C SER A 156 -8.54 -23.90 7.65
N ASN A 157 -8.95 -22.96 8.52
CA ASN A 157 -10.24 -22.29 8.42
C ASN A 157 -10.11 -21.07 7.49
N PRO A 158 -10.68 -21.10 6.28
CA PRO A 158 -10.54 -20.03 5.29
C PRO A 158 -11.32 -18.75 5.62
N GLN A 159 -12.00 -18.70 6.79
CA GLN A 159 -12.70 -17.51 7.31
C GLN A 159 -12.16 -17.10 8.69
N ALA A 160 -10.96 -17.56 9.07
CA ALA A 160 -10.33 -17.14 10.31
C ALA A 160 -9.68 -15.76 10.14
N TYR A 161 -9.89 -14.89 11.13
CA TYR A 161 -9.27 -13.57 11.19
C TYR A 161 -7.74 -13.69 11.16
N SER A 162 -7.12 -13.07 10.15
CA SER A 162 -5.67 -13.05 10.00
C SER A 162 -5.13 -11.68 10.37
N ARG A 163 -4.71 -11.55 11.63
CA ARG A 163 -4.24 -10.28 12.18
C ARG A 163 -2.87 -9.91 11.60
N SER A 164 -2.73 -8.68 11.10
CA SER A 164 -1.44 -8.07 10.76
C SER A 164 -0.80 -7.37 11.97
N PRO A 165 0.53 -7.16 11.96
CA PRO A 165 1.22 -6.38 13.00
C PRO A 165 0.59 -4.98 13.20
N ASP A 166 0.16 -4.35 12.11
CA ASP A 166 -0.46 -3.02 12.08
C ASP A 166 -2.01 -3.04 12.06
N ASP A 167 -2.64 -4.11 12.54
CA ASP A 167 -4.09 -4.31 12.53
C ASP A 167 -4.91 -3.09 13.02
N ARG A 168 -4.48 -2.45 14.11
CA ARG A 168 -5.15 -1.24 14.63
C ARG A 168 -5.08 -0.07 13.64
N THR A 169 -3.95 0.10 12.96
CA THR A 169 -3.75 1.14 11.96
C THR A 169 -4.58 0.84 10.71
N PHE A 170 -4.59 -0.40 10.22
CA PHE A 170 -5.42 -0.80 9.08
C PHE A 170 -6.91 -0.64 9.32
N ARG A 171 -7.40 -1.06 10.49
CA ARG A 171 -8.79 -0.84 10.89
C ARG A 171 -9.12 0.64 10.89
N PHE A 172 -8.26 1.49 11.44
CA PHE A 172 -8.46 2.93 11.44
C PHE A 172 -8.53 3.51 10.02
N ILE A 173 -7.66 3.06 9.12
CA ILE A 173 -7.63 3.47 7.71
C ILE A 173 -8.94 3.06 7.01
N ALA A 174 -9.36 1.79 7.14
CA ALA A 174 -10.59 1.27 6.56
C ALA A 174 -11.84 1.98 7.12
N GLU A 175 -11.90 2.18 8.45
CA GLU A 175 -13.00 2.91 9.10
C GLU A 175 -13.11 4.34 8.61
N THR A 176 -11.98 5.00 8.33
CA THR A 176 -11.99 6.38 7.83
C THR A 176 -12.67 6.45 6.46
N TYR A 177 -12.39 5.50 5.56
CA TYR A 177 -13.10 5.44 4.28
C TYR A 177 -14.60 5.13 4.50
N ALA A 178 -14.90 4.06 5.23
CA ALA A 178 -16.26 3.56 5.40
C ALA A 178 -17.19 4.57 6.09
N LYS A 179 -16.72 5.29 7.11
CA LYS A 179 -17.50 6.30 7.85
C LYS A 179 -17.78 7.56 7.04
N ASN A 180 -16.91 7.89 6.07
CA ASN A 180 -17.11 9.04 5.19
C ASN A 180 -17.91 8.68 3.93
N HIS A 181 -18.09 7.39 3.63
CA HIS A 181 -18.93 6.94 2.53
C HIS A 181 -20.39 7.19 2.89
N ALA A 182 -21.22 7.50 1.89
CA ALA A 182 -22.63 7.79 2.14
C ALA A 182 -23.36 6.64 2.84
N HIS A 183 -23.02 5.38 2.50
CA HIS A 183 -23.76 4.18 2.90
C HIS A 183 -22.93 3.09 3.59
N MET A 184 -21.61 3.02 3.41
CA MET A 184 -20.83 1.79 3.68
C MET A 184 -20.82 1.40 5.16
N ALA A 185 -20.73 2.39 6.06
CA ALA A 185 -20.80 2.17 7.50
C ALA A 185 -22.22 2.22 8.07
N LYS A 186 -23.25 2.45 7.24
CA LYS A 186 -24.63 2.66 7.67
C LYS A 186 -25.49 1.47 7.27
N ASN A 187 -26.35 1.04 8.18
CA ASN A 187 -27.31 -0.03 7.90
C ASN A 187 -28.57 0.55 7.22
N ASP A 188 -28.38 1.29 6.11
CA ASP A 188 -29.42 1.98 5.32
C ASP A 188 -29.61 1.40 3.91
N HIS A 189 -28.87 0.34 3.58
CA HIS A 189 -28.97 -0.42 2.35
C HIS A 189 -29.24 -1.90 2.64
N ALA A 190 -29.67 -2.64 1.62
CA ALA A 190 -29.76 -4.09 1.69
C ALA A 190 -28.35 -4.70 1.54
N PRO A 191 -28.09 -5.88 2.14
CA PRO A 191 -26.84 -6.58 1.90
C PRO A 191 -26.75 -7.08 0.47
N CYS A 192 -25.53 -7.08 -0.07
CA CYS A 192 -25.25 -7.50 -1.44
C CYS A 192 -25.48 -9.01 -1.68
N ASP A 193 -25.32 -9.83 -0.64
CA ASP A 193 -25.49 -11.29 -0.68
C ASP A 193 -26.96 -11.76 -0.62
N GLY A 194 -27.92 -10.83 -0.51
CA GLY A 194 -29.35 -11.11 -0.43
C GLY A 194 -29.80 -11.69 0.90
N THR A 195 -28.96 -11.68 1.94
CA THR A 195 -29.35 -12.12 3.28
C THR A 195 -30.26 -11.12 3.98
N ALA A 196 -30.87 -11.50 5.11
CA ALA A 196 -31.74 -10.61 5.88
C ALA A 196 -30.97 -9.60 6.74
N SER A 197 -29.64 -9.73 6.85
CA SER A 197 -28.83 -8.90 7.73
C SER A 197 -27.51 -8.53 7.09
N ASP A 198 -27.30 -7.23 6.92
CA ASP A 198 -26.01 -6.70 6.52
C ASP A 198 -24.97 -6.87 7.64
N ALA A 199 -24.07 -7.83 7.44
CA ALA A 199 -23.03 -8.15 8.40
C ALA A 199 -21.93 -7.07 8.45
N PHE A 200 -21.66 -6.38 7.34
CA PHE A 200 -20.58 -5.41 7.23
C PHE A 200 -20.98 -4.05 7.78
N ALA A 201 -22.16 -3.54 7.44
CA ALA A 201 -22.67 -2.29 7.98
C ALA A 201 -22.75 -2.34 9.52
N ARG A 202 -23.14 -3.50 10.10
CA ARG A 202 -23.15 -3.72 11.56
C ARG A 202 -21.77 -3.77 12.21
N GLN A 203 -20.72 -4.00 11.42
CA GLN A 203 -19.32 -3.97 11.85
C GLN A 203 -18.63 -2.63 11.53
N GLY A 204 -19.39 -1.62 11.10
CA GLY A 204 -18.87 -0.29 10.75
C GLY A 204 -18.42 -0.16 9.30
N GLY A 205 -18.82 -1.08 8.42
CA GLY A 205 -18.49 -1.07 6.99
C GLY A 205 -17.08 -1.53 6.68
N ILE A 206 -16.45 -2.32 7.57
CA ILE A 206 -15.09 -2.83 7.38
C ILE A 206 -15.03 -4.34 7.60
N THR A 207 -14.04 -5.01 7.00
CA THR A 207 -13.74 -6.41 7.28
C THR A 207 -12.25 -6.72 7.14
N ASN A 208 -11.74 -7.68 7.92
CA ASN A 208 -10.45 -8.31 7.62
C ASN A 208 -10.67 -9.29 6.46
N GLY A 209 -9.75 -9.32 5.50
CA GLY A 209 -9.89 -10.13 4.30
C GLY A 209 -10.04 -11.61 4.56
N ALA A 210 -9.09 -12.20 5.29
CA ALA A 210 -9.13 -13.62 5.63
C ALA A 210 -10.37 -13.99 6.45
N LYS A 211 -10.91 -13.09 7.28
CA LYS A 211 -12.17 -13.32 8.01
C LYS A 211 -13.39 -13.35 7.07
N TRP A 212 -13.37 -12.57 6.00
CA TRP A 212 -14.44 -12.60 5.00
C TRP A 212 -14.32 -13.86 4.14
N TYR A 213 -13.20 -14.02 3.44
CA TYR A 213 -12.79 -15.25 2.77
C TYR A 213 -11.30 -15.17 2.41
N SER A 214 -10.58 -16.27 2.60
CA SER A 214 -9.15 -16.34 2.33
C SER A 214 -8.82 -16.11 0.86
N VAL A 215 -7.85 -15.25 0.63
CA VAL A 215 -7.29 -14.92 -0.69
C VAL A 215 -5.78 -14.95 -0.60
N SER A 216 -5.15 -15.85 -1.36
CA SER A 216 -3.70 -15.88 -1.54
C SER A 216 -3.30 -15.19 -2.86
N GLY A 217 -2.06 -14.67 -2.91
CA GLY A 217 -1.54 -13.98 -4.09
C GLY A 217 -2.31 -12.71 -4.47
N GLY A 218 -2.88 -12.02 -3.48
CA GLY A 218 -3.58 -10.75 -3.65
C GLY A 218 -2.63 -9.54 -3.70
N MET A 219 -3.06 -8.48 -4.39
CA MET A 219 -2.25 -7.25 -4.50
C MET A 219 -2.13 -6.49 -3.16
N GLN A 220 -3.18 -6.55 -2.33
CA GLN A 220 -3.27 -5.84 -1.06
C GLN A 220 -2.12 -6.24 -0.12
N ASP A 221 -1.97 -7.54 0.11
CA ASP A 221 -0.95 -8.06 1.03
C ASP A 221 0.45 -8.02 0.40
N PHE A 222 0.56 -8.15 -0.94
CA PHE A 222 1.81 -7.90 -1.66
C PHE A 222 2.37 -6.50 -1.39
N ASN A 223 1.53 -5.45 -1.39
CA ASN A 223 2.01 -4.09 -1.08
C ASN A 223 2.64 -4.02 0.31
N TYR A 224 1.95 -4.57 1.31
CA TYR A 224 2.37 -4.50 2.70
C TYR A 224 3.60 -5.37 3.00
N LEU A 225 3.69 -6.55 2.40
CA LEU A 225 4.80 -7.48 2.67
C LEU A 225 6.00 -7.27 1.75
N ALA A 226 5.85 -6.65 0.58
CA ALA A 226 6.95 -6.36 -0.34
C ALA A 226 7.56 -4.97 -0.15
N THR A 227 6.81 -4.01 0.40
CA THR A 227 7.20 -2.59 0.47
C THR A 227 6.74 -1.91 1.76
N ASN A 228 7.01 -0.61 1.89
CA ASN A 228 6.49 0.24 2.96
C ASN A 228 4.99 0.58 2.83
N ALA A 229 4.33 0.20 1.73
CA ALA A 229 2.99 0.69 1.38
C ALA A 229 1.86 -0.04 2.12
N PHE A 230 0.98 0.73 2.74
CA PHE A 230 -0.23 0.19 3.36
C PHE A 230 -1.37 0.23 2.34
N GLU A 231 -1.79 -0.94 1.84
CA GLU A 231 -2.91 -1.04 0.92
C GLU A 231 -4.17 -1.60 1.60
N ILE A 232 -5.34 -1.06 1.26
CA ILE A 232 -6.64 -1.65 1.57
C ILE A 232 -7.44 -1.89 0.28
N THR A 233 -8.37 -2.83 0.33
CA THR A 233 -9.28 -3.13 -0.78
C THR A 233 -10.65 -2.50 -0.50
N LEU A 234 -11.18 -1.75 -1.45
CA LEU A 234 -12.45 -1.02 -1.31
C LEU A 234 -13.51 -1.62 -2.23
N GLU A 235 -14.50 -2.29 -1.66
CA GLU A 235 -15.68 -2.78 -2.38
C GLU A 235 -16.75 -1.68 -2.41
N LEU A 236 -17.07 -1.16 -3.59
CA LEU A 236 -17.78 0.13 -3.74
C LEU A 236 -19.25 0.00 -4.13
N SER A 237 -19.67 -1.17 -4.60
CA SER A 237 -21.07 -1.45 -4.95
C SER A 237 -21.35 -2.94 -5.10
N CYS A 238 -22.58 -3.37 -4.76
CA CYS A 238 -23.03 -4.73 -5.02
C CYS A 238 -23.05 -5.08 -6.52
N GLU A 239 -23.48 -4.13 -7.36
CA GLU A 239 -23.46 -4.30 -8.82
C GLU A 239 -22.05 -4.01 -9.34
N LYS A 240 -21.42 -5.00 -9.97
CA LYS A 240 -20.04 -4.85 -10.48
C LYS A 240 -19.89 -3.88 -11.64
N PHE A 241 -20.91 -3.83 -12.48
CA PHE A 241 -20.92 -3.02 -13.68
C PHE A 241 -22.23 -2.21 -13.75
N PRO A 242 -22.35 -1.16 -12.92
CA PRO A 242 -23.59 -0.42 -12.78
C PRO A 242 -23.99 0.34 -14.05
N ASN A 243 -25.28 0.66 -14.15
CA ASN A 243 -25.79 1.48 -15.24
C ASN A 243 -25.12 2.87 -15.23
N PRO A 244 -24.65 3.40 -16.38
CA PRO A 244 -24.03 4.73 -16.45
C PRO A 244 -24.84 5.87 -15.82
N SER A 245 -26.17 5.76 -15.78
CA SER A 245 -27.04 6.78 -15.17
C SER A 245 -26.86 6.93 -13.65
N THR A 246 -26.31 5.92 -12.96
CA THR A 246 -26.09 5.96 -11.50
C THR A 246 -24.70 6.47 -11.12
N LEU A 247 -23.76 6.56 -12.07
CA LEU A 247 -22.39 7.03 -11.82
C LEU A 247 -22.30 8.40 -11.12
N PRO A 248 -23.16 9.41 -11.43
CA PRO A 248 -23.13 10.67 -10.70
C PRO A 248 -23.41 10.52 -9.20
N GLN A 249 -24.30 9.60 -8.81
CA GLN A 249 -24.61 9.35 -7.41
C GLN A 249 -23.46 8.61 -6.74
N PHE A 250 -22.90 7.57 -7.37
CA PHE A 250 -21.74 6.87 -6.82
C PHE A 250 -20.54 7.80 -6.59
N TRP A 251 -20.35 8.79 -7.47
CA TRP A 251 -19.35 9.83 -7.26
C TRP A 251 -19.64 10.64 -5.99
N GLU A 252 -20.86 11.13 -5.80
CA GLU A 252 -21.21 11.88 -4.59
C GLU A 252 -21.09 11.03 -3.31
N ASP A 253 -21.40 9.74 -3.39
CA ASP A 253 -21.30 8.80 -2.27
C ASP A 253 -19.85 8.54 -1.83
N ASN A 254 -18.91 8.55 -2.78
CA ASN A 254 -17.50 8.21 -2.57
C ASN A 254 -16.55 9.41 -2.49
N LYS A 255 -16.91 10.57 -3.06
CA LYS A 255 -16.03 11.75 -3.18
C LYS A 255 -15.38 12.10 -1.84
N GLN A 256 -16.18 12.21 -0.77
CA GLN A 256 -15.65 12.57 0.54
C GLN A 256 -14.67 11.50 1.04
N SER A 257 -15.02 10.21 0.96
CA SER A 257 -14.16 9.09 1.38
C SER A 257 -12.82 9.08 0.64
N LEU A 258 -12.86 9.25 -0.69
CA LEU A 258 -11.65 9.27 -1.53
C LEU A 258 -10.69 10.38 -1.11
N ILE A 259 -11.21 11.58 -0.86
CA ILE A 259 -10.42 12.73 -0.38
C ILE A 259 -9.90 12.48 1.04
N GLN A 260 -10.74 11.98 1.95
CA GLN A 260 -10.33 11.73 3.33
C GLN A 260 -9.24 10.67 3.44
N PHE A 261 -9.34 9.62 2.64
CA PHE A 261 -8.34 8.58 2.57
C PHE A 261 -6.99 9.11 2.06
N MET A 262 -6.96 9.99 1.06
CA MET A 262 -5.70 10.60 0.61
C MET A 262 -5.00 11.38 1.73
N TRP A 263 -5.75 12.06 2.58
CA TRP A 263 -5.19 12.77 3.73
C TRP A 263 -4.59 11.86 4.80
N LEU A 264 -4.98 10.58 4.87
CA LEU A 264 -4.34 9.61 5.77
C LEU A 264 -2.88 9.33 5.41
N SER A 265 -2.43 9.65 4.19
CA SER A 265 -1.01 9.59 3.84
C SER A 265 -0.14 10.57 4.65
N HIS A 266 -0.77 11.52 5.35
CA HIS A 266 -0.13 12.45 6.29
C HIS A 266 -0.36 12.08 7.76
N SER A 267 -0.75 10.84 8.06
CA SER A 267 -0.88 10.35 9.43
C SER A 267 0.43 9.74 9.97
N GLY A 268 0.53 9.59 11.29
CA GLY A 268 1.69 8.97 11.94
C GLY A 268 2.91 9.87 12.01
N ILE A 269 4.07 9.33 11.64
CA ILE A 269 5.35 10.03 11.67
C ILE A 269 6.01 10.02 10.29
N LYS A 270 6.87 11.01 10.06
CA LYS A 270 7.78 11.07 8.90
C LYS A 270 9.05 11.81 9.27
N GLY A 271 10.10 11.66 8.48
CA GLY A 271 11.32 12.44 8.68
C GLY A 271 12.43 11.99 7.75
N VAL A 272 13.64 12.42 8.07
CA VAL A 272 14.86 12.03 7.35
C VAL A 272 15.87 11.43 8.31
N VAL A 273 16.61 10.44 7.83
CA VAL A 273 17.75 9.83 8.53
C VAL A 273 19.01 10.21 7.77
N VAL A 274 19.95 10.85 8.47
CA VAL A 274 21.21 11.32 7.88
C VAL A 274 22.40 10.89 8.73
N ASP A 275 23.58 10.83 8.14
CA ASP A 275 24.84 10.66 8.85
C ASP A 275 25.15 11.93 9.66
N ASP A 276 25.49 11.76 10.94
CA ASP A 276 25.74 12.88 11.87
C ASP A 276 27.00 13.69 11.51
N SER A 277 28.00 13.06 10.88
CA SER A 277 29.28 13.67 10.53
C SER A 277 29.24 14.38 9.18
N THR A 278 28.63 13.77 8.18
CA THR A 278 28.61 14.27 6.79
C THR A 278 27.32 15.02 6.45
N GLY A 279 26.22 14.70 7.12
CA GLY A 279 24.89 15.22 6.78
C GLY A 279 24.24 14.55 5.57
N GLU A 280 24.90 13.56 4.96
CA GLU A 280 24.38 12.81 3.81
C GLU A 280 23.21 11.91 4.22
N PRO A 281 22.22 11.69 3.34
CA PRO A 281 21.10 10.80 3.61
C PRO A 281 21.54 9.34 3.74
N ILE A 282 20.93 8.62 4.68
CA ILE A 282 21.15 7.19 4.89
C ILE A 282 19.98 6.42 4.28
N PRO A 283 20.16 5.76 3.12
CA PRO A 283 19.14 4.91 2.52
C PRO A 283 19.04 3.55 3.23
N ASN A 284 17.88 2.89 3.11
CA ASN A 284 17.62 1.56 3.67
C ASN A 284 17.80 1.45 5.20
N ALA A 285 17.81 2.58 5.93
CA ALA A 285 17.75 2.56 7.39
C ALA A 285 16.39 2.00 7.82
N VAL A 286 16.40 1.08 8.78
CA VAL A 286 15.24 0.37 9.30
C VAL A 286 14.62 1.14 10.45
N VAL A 287 13.33 1.43 10.33
CA VAL A 287 12.53 2.20 11.30
C VAL A 287 11.64 1.25 12.09
N TRP A 288 12.05 0.96 13.32
CA TRP A 288 11.31 0.15 14.28
C TRP A 288 10.37 0.99 15.12
N VAL A 289 9.18 0.44 15.42
CA VAL A 289 8.17 1.10 16.24
C VAL A 289 7.80 0.24 17.43
N LEU A 290 7.97 0.78 18.64
CA LEU A 290 7.45 0.18 19.87
C LEU A 290 6.27 1.01 20.38
N ASN A 291 5.11 0.40 20.56
CA ASN A 291 3.93 1.09 21.08
C ASN A 291 3.92 1.09 22.62
N VAL A 292 3.97 2.28 23.21
CA VAL A 292 3.96 2.48 24.67
C VAL A 292 2.72 3.25 25.14
N THR A 293 1.70 3.34 24.28
CA THR A 293 0.47 4.12 24.51
C THR A 293 -0.23 3.68 25.80
N GLY A 294 -0.61 4.65 26.63
CA GLY A 294 -1.35 4.38 27.86
C GLY A 294 -0.55 3.61 28.93
N GLY A 295 0.79 3.64 28.85
CA GLY A 295 1.65 2.85 29.73
C GLY A 295 1.62 1.35 29.43
N ALA A 296 1.27 0.99 28.19
CA ALA A 296 1.29 -0.39 27.73
C ALA A 296 2.66 -1.01 27.99
N LYS A 297 2.65 -2.25 28.52
CA LYS A 297 3.86 -3.06 28.72
C LYS A 297 4.18 -3.89 27.48
N GLU A 298 3.88 -3.38 26.28
CA GLU A 298 4.37 -4.03 25.06
C GLU A 298 5.91 -4.03 25.15
N THR A 299 6.51 -5.21 25.00
CA THR A 299 7.96 -5.42 25.13
C THR A 299 8.60 -5.71 23.79
N GLU A 300 7.80 -5.93 22.76
CA GLU A 300 8.24 -6.20 21.40
C GLU A 300 7.77 -5.07 20.47
N PRO A 301 8.59 -4.68 19.49
CA PRO A 301 8.16 -3.73 18.47
C PRO A 301 7.06 -4.33 17.60
N ILE A 302 6.34 -3.45 16.89
CA ILE A 302 5.49 -3.85 15.77
C ILE A 302 6.38 -4.59 14.77
N LYS A 303 6.08 -5.87 14.54
CA LYS A 303 6.82 -6.77 13.64
C LYS A 303 6.52 -6.46 12.17
N HIS A 304 6.78 -5.22 11.78
CA HIS A 304 6.69 -4.71 10.42
C HIS A 304 7.35 -3.32 10.41
N PRO A 305 8.70 -3.24 10.40
CA PRO A 305 9.40 -1.97 10.26
C PRO A 305 9.20 -1.39 8.85
N VAL A 306 9.56 -0.13 8.68
CA VAL A 306 9.67 0.50 7.35
C VAL A 306 11.11 0.92 7.08
N THR A 307 11.44 1.20 5.82
CA THR A 307 12.79 1.60 5.41
C THR A 307 12.83 3.03 4.89
N THR A 308 13.98 3.69 5.01
CA THR A 308 14.22 4.98 4.35
C THR A 308 14.45 4.82 2.85
N TRP A 309 14.02 5.80 2.07
CA TRP A 309 14.26 5.86 0.63
C TRP A 309 15.69 6.32 0.31
N VAL A 310 16.05 6.41 -0.99
CA VAL A 310 17.39 6.86 -1.42
C VAL A 310 17.76 8.26 -0.93
N THR A 311 16.75 9.07 -0.63
CA THR A 311 16.86 10.43 -0.08
C THR A 311 16.88 10.46 1.45
N GLY A 312 16.93 9.30 2.11
CA GLY A 312 16.96 9.16 3.57
C GLY A 312 15.63 9.45 4.26
N ASP A 313 14.59 9.84 3.52
CA ASP A 313 13.26 10.08 4.05
C ASP A 313 12.49 8.78 4.30
N TYR A 314 11.65 8.81 5.33
CA TYR A 314 10.76 7.71 5.68
C TYR A 314 9.38 8.23 6.08
N PHE A 315 8.39 7.35 5.95
CA PHE A 315 7.01 7.60 6.32
C PHE A 315 6.47 6.37 7.03
N ARG A 316 5.89 6.56 8.21
CA ARG A 316 5.33 5.47 8.99
C ARG A 316 3.91 5.81 9.46
N PRO A 317 2.88 5.29 8.77
CA PRO A 317 1.50 5.41 9.20
C PRO A 317 1.31 4.86 10.61
N LEU A 318 0.78 5.70 11.52
CA LEU A 318 0.47 5.34 12.90
C LEU A 318 -0.79 6.09 13.34
N ILE A 319 -1.59 5.43 14.17
CA ILE A 319 -2.72 6.06 14.85
C ILE A 319 -2.25 6.88 16.07
N PRO A 320 -3.07 7.81 16.60
CA PRO A 320 -2.74 8.55 17.81
C PRO A 320 -2.29 7.67 18.96
N GLY A 321 -1.17 8.04 19.58
CA GLY A 321 -0.55 7.23 20.61
C GLY A 321 0.86 7.68 20.98
N GLN A 322 1.44 7.01 21.96
CA GLN A 322 2.82 7.21 22.41
C GLN A 322 3.67 6.04 21.94
N TYR A 323 4.81 6.34 21.33
CA TYR A 323 5.70 5.34 20.72
C TYR A 323 7.15 5.63 21.07
N GLN A 324 7.99 4.59 20.99
CA GLN A 324 9.43 4.72 20.86
C GLN A 324 9.82 4.30 19.44
N ILE A 325 10.59 5.14 18.76
CA ILE A 325 11.02 4.93 17.39
C ILE A 325 12.51 4.65 17.41
N GLY A 326 12.88 3.44 16.98
CA GLY A 326 14.27 3.02 16.86
C GLY A 326 14.71 3.05 15.40
N ILE A 327 15.89 3.59 15.12
CA ILE A 327 16.52 3.54 13.80
C ILE A 327 17.75 2.68 13.87
N GLU A 328 17.88 1.78 12.91
CA GLU A 328 19.04 0.91 12.69
C GLU A 328 19.50 1.06 11.24
N ALA A 329 20.82 1.11 11.02
CA ALA A 329 21.41 1.14 9.68
C ALA A 329 22.80 0.50 9.73
N ASP A 330 23.16 -0.23 8.67
CA ASP A 330 24.45 -0.91 8.58
C ASP A 330 25.62 0.07 8.72
N GLY A 331 26.55 -0.21 9.65
CA GLY A 331 27.71 0.65 9.91
C GLY A 331 27.42 1.89 10.74
N TYR A 332 26.25 1.98 11.39
CA TYR A 332 25.87 3.06 12.30
C TYR A 332 25.43 2.54 13.67
N LEU A 333 25.65 3.36 14.70
CA LEU A 333 25.08 3.12 16.03
C LEU A 333 23.56 3.41 16.01
N PRO A 334 22.73 2.52 16.58
CA PRO A 334 21.28 2.73 16.60
C PRO A 334 20.88 3.89 17.51
N GLU A 335 19.78 4.56 17.16
CA GLU A 335 19.21 5.66 17.94
C GLU A 335 17.73 5.38 18.24
N VAL A 336 17.27 5.72 19.45
CA VAL A 336 15.88 5.55 19.87
C VAL A 336 15.33 6.86 20.43
N LEU A 337 14.22 7.34 19.87
CA LEU A 337 13.55 8.56 20.33
C LEU A 337 12.07 8.31 20.66
N PRO A 338 11.55 8.87 21.77
CA PRO A 338 10.12 8.83 22.06
C PRO A 338 9.36 9.83 21.18
N VAL A 339 8.14 9.49 20.79
CA VAL A 339 7.24 10.38 20.05
C VAL A 339 5.80 10.23 20.53
N ASN A 340 5.09 11.36 20.61
CA ASN A 340 3.64 11.38 20.82
C ASN A 340 2.97 11.73 19.49
N VAL A 341 2.36 10.74 18.86
CA VAL A 341 1.61 10.91 17.62
C VAL A 341 0.24 11.46 17.95
N THR A 342 -0.06 12.62 17.39
CA THR A 342 -1.42 13.16 17.34
C THR A 342 -1.92 13.05 15.91
N MET A 343 -3.24 13.08 15.73
CA MET A 343 -3.82 13.06 14.40
C MET A 343 -4.92 14.11 14.35
N GLU A 344 -4.58 15.19 13.66
CA GLU A 344 -5.53 16.18 13.21
C GLU A 344 -5.57 16.07 11.70
N LEU A 345 -6.73 15.69 11.19
CA LEU A 345 -6.97 15.55 9.77
C LEU A 345 -6.63 16.89 9.08
N ARG A 346 -5.87 16.84 7.97
CA ARG A 346 -5.28 18.00 7.24
C ARG A 346 -3.95 18.54 7.81
N ASN A 347 -3.50 18.09 8.97
CA ASN A 347 -2.15 18.42 9.44
C ASN A 347 -1.11 17.45 8.86
N SER A 348 0.15 17.86 8.90
CA SER A 348 1.27 16.99 8.57
C SER A 348 1.43 15.92 9.66
N ALA A 349 1.89 14.73 9.25
CA ALA A 349 2.47 13.74 10.16
C ALA A 349 3.55 14.40 11.04
N THR A 350 3.71 13.89 12.27
CA THR A 350 4.73 14.37 13.20
C THR A 350 6.10 14.18 12.57
N VAL A 351 6.85 15.28 12.42
CA VAL A 351 8.20 15.25 11.85
C VAL A 351 9.18 14.80 12.93
N LEU A 352 9.89 13.70 12.68
CA LEU A 352 10.90 13.12 13.56
C LEU A 352 12.09 12.69 12.70
N SER A 353 13.21 13.41 12.79
CA SER A 353 14.41 13.11 12.01
C SER A 353 15.54 12.61 12.92
N PHE A 354 16.44 11.81 12.36
CA PHE A 354 17.53 11.15 13.09
C PHE A 354 18.89 11.50 12.49
N ARG A 355 19.93 11.52 13.34
CA ARG A 355 21.32 11.74 12.95
C ARG A 355 22.16 10.61 13.51
N LEU A 356 22.47 9.63 12.67
CA LEU A 356 23.15 8.42 13.12
C LEU A 356 24.66 8.63 13.12
N LYS A 357 25.32 8.12 14.17
CA LYS A 357 26.78 8.17 14.29
C LYS A 357 27.38 6.92 13.66
N PRO A 358 28.41 7.05 12.80
CA PRO A 358 29.14 5.90 12.27
C PRO A 358 29.66 4.99 13.38
N ASP A 359 29.49 3.69 13.22
CA ASP A 359 30.11 2.67 14.06
C ASP A 359 31.52 2.36 13.52
N MET A 360 32.51 3.08 14.06
CA MET A 360 33.91 2.99 13.60
C MET A 360 34.50 1.59 13.76
N ASP A 361 34.02 0.78 14.72
CA ASP A 361 34.55 -0.57 14.94
C ASP A 361 34.03 -1.56 13.88
N GLN A 362 32.78 -1.39 13.41
CA GLN A 362 32.22 -2.18 12.32
C GLN A 362 32.81 -1.80 10.96
N GLN A 363 33.05 -0.51 10.72
CA GLN A 363 33.62 -0.05 9.45
C GLN A 363 35.05 -0.53 9.22
N VAL A 364 35.87 -0.63 10.27
CA VAL A 364 37.22 -1.20 10.18
C VAL A 364 37.18 -2.70 9.84
N GLN A 365 36.26 -3.47 10.42
CA GLN A 365 36.10 -4.89 10.11
C GLN A 365 35.65 -5.13 8.65
N GLN A 366 34.76 -4.28 8.12
CA GLN A 366 34.34 -4.35 6.72
C GLN A 366 35.44 -3.94 5.72
N GLN A 367 36.38 -3.08 6.14
CA GLN A 367 37.52 -2.67 5.31
C GLN A 367 38.68 -3.68 5.32
N GLU A 368 38.83 -4.48 6.38
CA GLU A 368 39.89 -5.50 6.49
C GLU A 368 39.57 -6.79 5.70
N GLU A 369 38.31 -7.05 5.35
CA GLU A 369 37.94 -8.13 4.44
C GLU A 369 37.91 -7.64 2.98
N GLN A 370 39.00 -7.89 2.21
CA GLN A 370 39.02 -8.49 0.85
C GLN A 370 40.41 -8.42 0.16
N PRO A 371 40.82 -9.42 -0.69
CA PRO A 371 39.95 -10.13 -1.62
C PRO A 371 40.03 -11.68 -1.64
N VAL A 372 39.02 -12.26 -2.34
CA VAL A 372 38.95 -13.58 -3.01
C VAL A 372 38.18 -14.71 -2.30
N LYS A 373 36.89 -14.87 -2.61
CA LYS A 373 36.33 -15.76 -3.67
C LYS A 373 34.87 -15.39 -3.89
N GLN A 374 34.50 -15.06 -5.13
CA GLN A 374 33.11 -15.01 -5.56
C GLN A 374 32.47 -16.39 -5.32
N VAL A 375 31.59 -16.46 -4.32
CA VAL A 375 30.61 -17.53 -4.25
C VAL A 375 29.43 -17.05 -5.09
N HIS A 376 29.33 -17.60 -6.29
CA HIS A 376 28.07 -17.54 -7.04
C HIS A 376 26.97 -18.16 -6.17
N HIS A 377 26.04 -17.34 -5.69
CA HIS A 377 24.73 -17.82 -5.30
C HIS A 377 23.80 -17.61 -6.48
N GLY A 378 23.27 -18.73 -7.00
CA GLY A 378 22.43 -18.77 -8.18
C GLY A 378 21.17 -17.95 -7.96
N TYR A 379 21.15 -16.78 -8.59
CA TYR A 379 20.01 -15.91 -8.74
C TYR A 379 19.08 -16.49 -9.82
N GLY A 380 17.83 -16.75 -9.48
CA GLY A 380 16.72 -16.73 -10.44
C GLY A 380 16.40 -15.26 -10.73
N GLN A 381 17.23 -14.67 -11.56
CA GLN A 381 17.33 -13.24 -11.84
C GLN A 381 16.51 -12.92 -13.10
N LEU A 382 15.87 -11.75 -13.16
CA LEU A 382 15.76 -11.03 -14.44
C LEU A 382 17.16 -11.03 -15.06
N SER A 383 17.26 -11.31 -16.35
CA SER A 383 18.56 -11.40 -17.02
C SER A 383 19.41 -10.15 -16.73
N PRO A 384 20.75 -10.27 -16.72
CA PRO A 384 21.62 -9.11 -16.53
C PRO A 384 21.29 -7.94 -17.47
N GLU A 385 20.78 -8.24 -18.66
CA GLU A 385 20.27 -7.28 -19.65
C GLU A 385 18.98 -6.58 -19.17
N GLU A 386 18.00 -7.33 -18.64
CA GLU A 386 16.75 -6.76 -18.07
C GLU A 386 16.99 -5.94 -16.79
N LEU A 387 17.96 -6.33 -15.96
CA LEU A 387 18.36 -5.59 -14.76
C LEU A 387 19.10 -4.30 -15.11
N GLN A 388 19.96 -4.36 -16.12
CA GLN A 388 20.69 -3.20 -16.62
C GLN A 388 19.75 -2.22 -17.35
N GLU A 389 18.77 -2.70 -18.12
CA GLU A 389 17.71 -1.85 -18.68
C GLU A 389 16.87 -1.18 -17.58
N LEU A 390 16.56 -1.89 -16.49
CA LEU A 390 15.84 -1.31 -15.34
C LEU A 390 16.66 -0.22 -14.65
N GLN A 391 17.96 -0.46 -14.43
CA GLN A 391 18.88 0.50 -13.82
C GLN A 391 19.13 1.71 -14.72
N GLU A 392 19.27 1.49 -16.03
CA GLU A 392 19.41 2.56 -17.03
C GLU A 392 18.14 3.39 -17.14
N LEU A 393 16.94 2.80 -17.04
CA LEU A 393 15.65 3.52 -17.01
C LEU A 393 15.43 4.34 -15.73
N ILE A 394 15.86 3.81 -14.58
CA ILE A 394 15.86 4.54 -13.30
C ILE A 394 16.80 5.75 -13.36
N GLN A 395 18.00 5.57 -13.93
CA GLN A 395 18.98 6.64 -14.12
C GLN A 395 18.53 7.68 -15.16
N LEU A 396 17.98 7.25 -16.30
CA LEU A 396 17.40 8.12 -17.34
C LEU A 396 16.27 9.01 -16.80
N ARG A 397 15.50 8.53 -15.82
CA ARG A 397 14.46 9.33 -15.17
C ARG A 397 15.03 10.27 -14.11
N TYR A 398 16.09 9.87 -13.41
CA TYR A 398 16.83 10.75 -12.49
C TYR A 398 17.41 11.96 -13.24
N ASP A 399 17.95 11.71 -14.44
CA ASP A 399 18.55 12.73 -15.30
C ASP A 399 17.50 13.60 -16.05
N GLN A 400 16.23 13.19 -16.08
CA GLN A 400 15.12 13.93 -16.72
C GLN A 400 14.17 14.65 -15.75
N GLN A 401 14.42 14.62 -14.44
CA GLN A 401 13.72 15.53 -13.53
C GLN A 401 14.17 16.97 -13.84
N PRO A 402 13.23 17.91 -14.09
CA PRO A 402 13.62 19.30 -14.26
C PRO A 402 14.26 19.77 -12.95
N GLN A 403 15.55 20.11 -13.01
CA GLN A 403 16.20 20.94 -12.02
C GLN A 403 15.35 22.21 -11.90
N GLN A 404 14.53 22.31 -10.85
CA GLN A 404 13.85 23.55 -10.54
C GLN A 404 14.92 24.57 -10.22
N LEU A 405 15.07 25.48 -11.17
CA LEU A 405 15.81 26.73 -11.11
C LEU A 405 15.61 27.38 -9.74
N MET A 406 16.71 27.48 -8.98
CA MET A 406 16.86 28.51 -7.97
C MET A 406 16.69 29.86 -8.67
N VAL A 407 15.59 30.55 -8.42
CA VAL A 407 15.41 31.94 -8.82
C VAL A 407 15.93 32.80 -7.68
N ASP A 408 17.15 33.29 -7.85
CA ASP A 408 17.67 34.45 -7.13
C ASP A 408 16.92 35.72 -7.60
N ASN A 409 16.11 36.30 -6.70
CA ASN A 409 16.05 37.73 -6.34
C ASN A 409 14.79 38.06 -5.52
#